data_AF-A0A135VBH7-F1
#
_entry.id   AF-A0A135VBH7-F1
#
_cell.length_a   1.000
_cell.length_b   1.000
_cell.length_c   1.000
_cell.angle_alpha   90.00
_cell.angle_beta   90.00
_cell.angle_gamma   90.00
#
_symmetry.space_group_name_H-M   'P 1'
#
loop_
_entity.id
_entity.type
_entity.pdbx_description
1 polymer ?
#
loop_
_entity_poly.entity_id
_entity_poly.type
_entity_poly.pdbx_seq_one_letter_code
_entity_poly.pdbx_strand_id
1 'polypeptide(L)'
;MIELMIISTIIAAAVYLIHRHDQSPSEVQEARRARVKPWMITTVMLIIAFFGPISLNIYPGVGFMGGAVYIFSMTWQITDLATMTIVTFDISLVMVTGLLSFMRPVFVYQLARYYKGITTRVRAILAGIISELQLTAFTALAILYLLSNPIMSFVYIIAVPIPIPLLLGTVFIWLVPVPELAVPWKELDDTKDWWEEESEAHAEVIFEGN
;
A
#
# COMPACT_ATOMS: atom_id res chain seq x y z
N MET A 1 3.36 -6.15 25.13
CA MET A 1 4.54 -5.30 25.42
C MET A 1 5.69 -5.53 24.43
N ILE A 2 6.02 -6.77 24.07
CA ILE A 2 7.10 -7.10 23.13
C ILE A 2 6.85 -6.57 21.70
N GLU A 3 5.61 -6.62 21.21
CA GLU A 3 5.31 -6.16 19.84
C GLU A 3 5.44 -4.63 19.65
N LEU A 4 5.07 -3.84 20.67
CA LEU A 4 5.28 -2.38 20.66
C LEU A 4 6.76 -2.01 20.68
N MET A 5 7.61 -2.83 21.32
CA MET A 5 9.06 -2.66 21.24
C MET A 5 9.60 -2.98 19.85
N ILE A 6 9.09 -4.01 19.18
CA ILE A 6 9.56 -4.37 17.83
C ILE A 6 9.21 -3.26 16.84
N ILE A 7 7.96 -2.77 16.87
CA ILE A 7 7.51 -1.69 15.98
C ILE A 7 8.28 -0.39 16.27
N SER A 8 8.46 0.00 17.54
CA SER A 8 9.22 1.20 17.89
C SER A 8 10.70 1.08 17.49
N THR A 9 11.29 -0.11 17.59
CA THR A 9 12.67 -0.37 17.16
C THR A 9 12.81 -0.29 15.64
N ILE A 10 11.83 -0.80 14.88
CA ILE A 10 11.82 -0.69 13.41
C ILE A 10 11.68 0.78 12.99
N ILE A 11 10.79 1.55 13.63
CA ILE A 11 10.61 2.98 13.36
C ILE A 11 11.87 3.75 13.73
N ALA A 12 12.45 3.52 14.91
CA ALA A 12 13.69 4.17 15.34
C ALA A 12 14.87 3.83 14.42
N ALA A 13 14.97 2.58 13.97
CA ALA A 13 15.98 2.15 13.00
C ALA A 13 15.76 2.84 11.64
N ALA A 14 14.51 2.96 11.17
CA ALA A 14 14.18 3.66 9.94
C ALA A 14 14.52 5.16 10.03
N VAL A 15 14.14 5.83 11.11
CA VAL A 15 14.46 7.26 11.36
C VAL A 15 15.96 7.47 11.48
N TYR A 16 16.65 6.60 12.22
CA TYR A 16 18.11 6.65 12.35
C TYR A 16 18.81 6.43 11.00
N LEU A 17 18.32 5.48 10.19
CA LEU A 17 18.85 5.24 8.85
C LEU A 17 18.60 6.42 7.91
N ILE A 18 17.44 7.08 7.99
CA ILE A 18 17.14 8.30 7.23
C ILE A 18 18.06 9.45 7.67
N HIS A 19 18.24 9.65 8.97
CA HIS A 19 19.08 10.74 9.49
C HIS A 19 20.57 10.51 9.19
N ARG A 20 21.06 9.27 9.35
CA ARG A 20 22.43 8.90 8.99
C ARG A 20 22.67 8.96 7.49
N HIS A 21 21.64 8.71 6.68
CA HIS A 21 21.72 8.89 5.24
C HIS A 21 22.04 10.35 4.89
N ASP A 22 21.77 11.36 5.73
CA ASP A 22 22.11 12.75 5.41
C ASP A 22 23.61 13.08 5.60
N GLN A 23 24.38 12.23 6.28
CA GLN A 23 25.76 12.53 6.69
C GLN A 23 26.85 11.71 6.00
N SER A 24 26.51 10.73 5.15
CA SER A 24 27.53 9.92 4.47
C SER A 24 28.10 10.64 3.25
N PRO A 25 29.41 10.53 2.96
CA PRO A 25 30.02 11.09 1.75
C PRO A 25 29.25 10.68 0.49
N SER A 26 29.00 11.64 -0.41
CA SER A 26 28.20 11.44 -1.64
C SER A 26 28.65 10.22 -2.44
N GLU A 27 29.96 9.94 -2.50
CA GLU A 27 30.55 8.78 -3.20
C GLU A 27 30.09 7.43 -2.62
N VAL A 28 29.95 7.32 -1.29
CA VAL A 28 29.50 6.08 -0.63
C VAL A 28 28.00 5.86 -0.86
N GLN A 29 27.23 6.94 -0.98
CA GLN A 29 25.82 6.86 -1.34
C GLN A 29 25.62 6.44 -2.78
N GLU A 30 26.36 7.02 -3.72
CA GLU A 30 26.30 6.64 -5.13
C GLU A 30 26.65 5.16 -5.32
N ALA A 31 27.72 4.70 -4.68
CA ALA A 31 28.12 3.29 -4.72
C ALA A 31 27.07 2.34 -4.12
N ARG A 32 26.36 2.74 -3.06
CA ARG A 32 25.26 1.95 -2.47
C ARG A 32 24.00 1.99 -3.33
N ARG A 33 23.66 3.14 -3.90
CA ARG A 33 22.50 3.34 -4.80
C ARG A 33 22.67 2.51 -6.07
N ALA A 34 23.88 2.41 -6.61
CA ALA A 34 24.19 1.56 -7.76
C ALA A 34 23.95 0.06 -7.52
N ARG A 35 23.91 -0.39 -6.26
CA ARG A 35 23.71 -1.82 -5.94
C ARG A 35 22.25 -2.25 -5.89
N VAL A 36 21.33 -1.35 -5.51
CA VAL A 36 19.92 -1.72 -5.34
C VAL A 36 19.21 -1.61 -6.69
N LYS A 37 18.99 -2.76 -7.33
CA LYS A 37 18.29 -2.80 -8.61
C LYS A 37 16.78 -2.61 -8.38
N PRO A 38 16.07 -1.79 -9.18
CA PRO A 38 14.63 -1.58 -9.06
C PRO A 38 13.77 -2.84 -8.93
N TRP A 39 14.11 -3.89 -9.68
CA TRP A 39 13.36 -5.13 -9.66
C TRP A 39 13.38 -5.80 -8.28
N MET A 40 14.47 -5.66 -7.52
CA MET A 40 14.58 -6.21 -6.16
C MET A 40 13.56 -5.56 -5.23
N ILE A 41 13.39 -4.24 -5.32
CA ILE A 41 12.42 -3.49 -4.52
C ILE A 41 11.01 -3.98 -4.86
N THR A 42 10.69 -4.06 -6.16
CA THR A 42 9.36 -4.50 -6.60
C THR A 42 9.07 -5.94 -6.17
N THR A 43 10.04 -6.85 -6.23
CA THR A 43 9.87 -8.24 -5.77
C THR A 43 9.67 -8.32 -4.27
N VAL A 44 10.46 -7.60 -3.48
CA VAL A 44 10.30 -7.55 -2.02
C VAL A 44 8.93 -6.99 -1.66
N MET A 45 8.52 -5.90 -2.30
CA MET A 45 7.22 -5.28 -2.09
C MET A 45 6.06 -6.18 -2.51
N LEU A 46 6.23 -6.98 -3.57
CA LEU A 46 5.24 -7.97 -3.98
C LEU A 46 5.08 -9.06 -2.93
N ILE A 47 6.19 -9.60 -2.40
CA ILE A 47 6.17 -10.59 -1.32
C ILE A 47 5.44 -10.00 -0.09
N ILE A 48 5.76 -8.77 0.31
CA ILE A 48 5.10 -8.09 1.43
C ILE A 48 3.61 -7.86 1.15
N ALA A 49 3.22 -7.53 -0.08
CA ALA A 49 1.82 -7.33 -0.42
C ALA A 49 0.98 -8.61 -0.25
N PHE A 50 1.54 -9.78 -0.59
CA PHE A 50 0.86 -11.08 -0.50
C PHE A 50 0.98 -11.78 0.87
N PHE A 51 2.15 -11.68 1.51
CA PHE A 51 2.46 -12.42 2.74
C PHE A 51 2.57 -11.51 3.97
N GLY A 52 2.58 -10.19 3.78
CA GLY A 52 2.55 -9.26 4.90
C GLY A 52 1.18 -9.24 5.58
N PRO A 53 1.13 -8.90 6.86
CA PRO A 53 -0.14 -8.70 7.55
C PRO A 53 -0.92 -7.53 6.90
N ILE A 54 -2.23 -7.71 6.83
CA ILE A 54 -3.20 -6.78 6.24
C ILE A 54 -3.92 -6.04 7.35
N SER A 55 -4.43 -6.78 8.34
CA SER A 55 -5.27 -6.21 9.39
C SER A 55 -5.04 -6.89 10.74
N LEU A 56 -5.27 -6.12 11.78
CA LEU A 56 -5.45 -6.56 13.16
C LEU A 56 -6.94 -6.46 13.48
N ASN A 57 -7.60 -7.60 13.67
CA ASN A 57 -9.00 -7.68 14.03
C ASN A 57 -9.12 -8.02 15.52
N ILE A 58 -9.75 -7.14 16.28
CA ILE A 58 -9.97 -7.30 17.71
C ILE A 58 -11.45 -7.63 17.93
N TYR A 59 -11.69 -8.78 18.56
CA TYR A 59 -13.01 -9.26 18.95
C TYR A 59 -13.12 -9.06 20.47
N PRO A 60 -13.82 -8.01 20.93
CA PRO A 60 -14.11 -7.84 22.35
C PRO A 60 -14.94 -9.04 22.80
N GLY A 61 -14.48 -9.74 23.84
CA GLY A 61 -15.20 -10.88 24.39
C GLY A 61 -16.57 -10.45 24.90
N VAL A 62 -17.62 -11.16 24.51
CA VAL A 62 -18.98 -10.95 25.00
C VAL A 62 -19.39 -12.18 25.80
N GLY A 63 -19.69 -12.01 27.10
CA GLY A 63 -20.07 -13.11 27.99
C GLY A 63 -18.89 -14.02 28.40
N PHE A 64 -19.06 -15.33 28.31
CA PHE A 64 -18.06 -16.34 28.74
C PHE A 64 -16.95 -16.59 27.72
N MET A 65 -17.08 -16.10 26.48
CA MET A 65 -16.04 -16.21 25.47
C MET A 65 -15.04 -15.08 25.70
N GLY A 66 -13.82 -15.42 26.11
CA GLY A 66 -12.73 -14.45 26.21
C GLY A 66 -12.54 -13.69 24.90
N GLY A 67 -12.02 -12.46 24.99
CA GLY A 67 -11.67 -11.70 23.78
C GLY A 67 -10.67 -12.45 22.91
N ALA A 68 -10.67 -12.14 21.62
CA ALA A 68 -9.79 -12.76 20.64
C ALA A 68 -9.16 -11.70 19.75
N VAL A 69 -7.91 -11.94 19.35
CA VAL A 69 -7.16 -11.07 18.45
C VAL A 69 -6.76 -11.90 17.23
N TYR A 70 -7.00 -11.35 16.05
CA TYR A 70 -6.65 -12.00 14.79
C TYR A 70 -5.76 -11.08 13.98
N ILE A 71 -4.68 -11.61 13.44
CA ILE A 71 -3.85 -10.93 12.44
C ILE A 71 -4.06 -11.66 11.12
N PHE A 72 -4.60 -10.97 10.13
CA PHE A 72 -4.85 -11.54 8.81
C PHE A 72 -3.75 -11.15 7.83
N SER A 73 -3.36 -12.10 6.98
CA SER A 73 -2.65 -11.89 5.71
C SER A 73 -3.47 -12.51 4.57
N MET A 74 -2.99 -12.45 3.32
CA MET A 74 -3.73 -13.09 2.22
C MET A 74 -3.67 -14.61 2.30
N THR A 75 -2.59 -15.17 2.84
CA THR A 75 -2.28 -16.60 2.79
C THR A 75 -2.22 -17.27 4.16
N TRP A 76 -2.21 -16.49 5.22
CA TRP A 76 -2.12 -16.96 6.59
C TRP A 76 -2.89 -16.06 7.54
N GLN A 77 -3.19 -16.58 8.72
CA GLN A 77 -3.72 -15.82 9.83
C GLN A 77 -3.10 -16.29 11.15
N ILE A 78 -2.95 -15.37 12.09
CA ILE A 78 -2.69 -15.68 13.50
C ILE A 78 -3.98 -15.44 14.25
N THR A 79 -4.39 -16.40 15.06
CA THR A 79 -5.53 -16.32 15.96
C THR A 79 -5.01 -16.46 17.38
N ASP A 80 -5.09 -15.40 18.15
CA ASP A 80 -4.77 -15.39 19.57
C ASP A 80 -6.06 -15.42 20.38
N LEU A 81 -6.28 -16.57 21.02
CA LEU A 81 -7.35 -16.80 21.98
C LEU A 81 -6.73 -16.70 23.37
N ALA A 82 -7.53 -16.35 24.38
CA ALA A 82 -7.07 -16.11 25.75
C ALA A 82 -6.15 -17.20 26.35
N THR A 83 -6.20 -18.43 25.83
CA THR A 83 -5.38 -19.56 26.28
C THR A 83 -4.45 -20.15 25.22
N MET A 84 -4.57 -19.74 23.95
CA MET A 84 -3.79 -20.35 22.86
C MET A 84 -3.63 -19.41 21.66
N THR A 85 -2.41 -19.41 21.11
CA THR A 85 -2.12 -18.77 19.82
C THR A 85 -2.00 -19.84 18.74
N ILE A 86 -2.77 -19.70 17.66
CA ILE A 86 -2.81 -20.60 16.51
C ILE A 86 -2.34 -19.84 15.28
N VAL A 87 -1.47 -20.47 14.49
CA VAL A 87 -1.08 -19.95 13.16
C VAL A 87 -1.63 -20.90 12.11
N THR A 88 -2.44 -20.37 11.20
CA THR A 88 -3.06 -21.17 10.15
C THR A 88 -2.63 -20.63 8.79
N PHE A 89 -2.09 -21.50 7.95
CA PHE A 89 -1.90 -21.24 6.52
C PHE A 89 -3.12 -21.77 5.78
N ASP A 90 -3.83 -20.88 5.10
CA ASP A 90 -5.06 -21.22 4.39
C ASP A 90 -5.14 -20.40 3.10
N ILE A 91 -5.00 -21.09 1.98
CA ILE A 91 -5.06 -20.47 0.65
C ILE A 91 -6.47 -19.97 0.32
N SER A 92 -7.51 -20.52 0.96
CA SER A 92 -8.88 -20.05 0.75
C SER A 92 -9.09 -18.62 1.26
N LEU A 93 -8.26 -18.17 2.22
CA LEU A 93 -8.23 -16.77 2.68
C LEU A 93 -7.91 -15.81 1.53
N VAL A 94 -7.17 -16.23 0.50
CA VAL A 94 -6.87 -15.38 -0.66
C VAL A 94 -8.16 -14.99 -1.39
N MET A 95 -9.18 -15.84 -1.42
CA MET A 95 -10.44 -15.52 -2.09
C MET A 95 -11.21 -14.40 -1.37
N VAL A 96 -11.19 -14.42 -0.03
CA VAL A 96 -11.89 -13.43 0.79
C VAL A 96 -11.07 -12.15 0.93
N THR A 97 -9.83 -12.28 1.40
CA THR A 97 -8.94 -11.15 1.66
C THR A 97 -8.37 -10.54 0.39
N GLY A 98 -8.22 -11.32 -0.68
CA GLY A 98 -7.74 -10.81 -1.97
C GLY A 98 -8.68 -9.77 -2.55
N LEU A 99 -10.01 -9.97 -2.46
CA LEU A 99 -10.98 -8.96 -2.88
C LEU A 99 -10.91 -7.71 -1.98
N LEU A 100 -10.62 -7.87 -0.69
CA LEU A 100 -10.51 -6.75 0.24
C LEU A 100 -9.15 -6.02 0.18
N SER A 101 -8.16 -6.59 -0.52
CA SER A 101 -6.78 -6.09 -0.53
C SER A 101 -6.11 -6.10 -1.91
N PHE A 102 -6.88 -6.21 -3.00
CA PHE A 102 -6.34 -6.24 -4.37
C PHE A 102 -5.59 -4.97 -4.75
N MET A 103 -5.88 -3.85 -4.08
CA MET A 103 -5.16 -2.59 -4.32
C MET A 103 -3.71 -2.65 -3.82
N ARG A 104 -3.33 -3.60 -2.95
CA ARG A 104 -1.93 -3.78 -2.53
C ARG A 104 -1.03 -4.19 -3.71
N PRO A 105 -1.33 -5.24 -4.49
CA PRO A 105 -0.64 -5.51 -5.75
C PRO A 105 -0.64 -4.34 -6.74
N VAL A 106 -1.75 -3.58 -6.82
CA VAL A 106 -1.83 -2.39 -7.69
C VAL A 106 -0.83 -1.31 -7.26
N PHE A 107 -0.66 -1.09 -5.95
CA PHE A 107 0.36 -0.20 -5.43
C PHE A 107 1.77 -0.69 -5.81
N VAL A 108 2.07 -1.98 -5.68
CA VAL A 108 3.36 -2.55 -6.12
C VAL A 108 3.58 -2.35 -7.62
N TYR A 109 2.53 -2.50 -8.44
CA TYR A 109 2.59 -2.22 -9.87
C TYR A 109 2.91 -0.75 -10.16
N GLN A 110 2.28 0.20 -9.46
CA GLN A 110 2.59 1.64 -9.60
C GLN A 110 4.00 1.97 -9.12
N LEU A 111 4.48 1.30 -8.07
CA LEU A 111 5.87 1.41 -7.62
C LEU A 111 6.85 0.89 -8.69
N ALA A 112 6.52 -0.20 -9.36
CA ALA A 112 7.31 -0.71 -10.49
C ALA A 112 7.34 0.27 -11.66
N ARG A 113 6.20 0.89 -12.00
CA ARG A 113 6.14 1.95 -13.01
C ARG A 113 6.95 3.18 -12.60
N TYR A 114 6.97 3.51 -11.32
CA TYR A 114 7.72 4.66 -10.81
C TYR A 114 9.22 4.46 -11.01
N TYR A 115 9.76 3.28 -10.68
CA TYR A 115 11.18 2.99 -10.92
C TYR A 115 11.54 2.79 -12.40
N LYS A 116 10.55 2.56 -13.26
CA LYS A 116 10.72 2.61 -14.72
C LYS A 116 10.59 4.05 -15.27
N GLY A 117 10.30 5.03 -14.41
CA GLY A 117 10.03 6.42 -14.78
C GLY A 117 8.78 6.62 -15.64
N ILE A 118 7.84 5.69 -15.61
CA ILE A 118 6.58 5.77 -16.37
C ILE A 118 5.53 6.59 -15.59
N THR A 119 5.68 6.73 -14.28
CA THR A 119 4.74 7.47 -13.42
C THR A 119 5.48 8.34 -12.43
N THR A 120 4.78 9.32 -11.86
CA THR A 120 5.35 10.25 -10.90
C THR A 120 5.37 9.67 -9.49
N ARG A 121 6.24 10.22 -8.66
CA ARG A 121 6.32 9.94 -7.23
C ARG A 121 4.97 10.11 -6.52
N VAL A 122 4.26 11.19 -6.85
CA VAL A 122 2.96 11.52 -6.25
C VAL A 122 1.93 10.44 -6.60
N ARG A 123 1.84 10.03 -7.87
CA ARG A 123 0.92 8.97 -8.32
C ARG A 123 1.21 7.63 -7.63
N ALA A 124 2.48 7.27 -7.44
CA ALA A 124 2.85 6.06 -6.73
C ALA A 124 2.46 6.10 -5.24
N ILE A 125 2.71 7.21 -4.54
CA ILE A 125 2.31 7.38 -3.13
C ILE A 125 0.79 7.36 -2.99
N LEU A 126 0.05 8.05 -3.87
CA LEU A 126 -1.42 8.03 -3.87
C LEU A 126 -1.97 6.62 -4.05
N ALA A 127 -1.40 5.81 -4.94
CA ALA A 127 -1.79 4.42 -5.09
C ALA A 127 -1.60 3.61 -3.79
N GLY A 128 -0.52 3.88 -3.05
CA GLY A 128 -0.30 3.29 -1.73
C GLY A 128 -1.34 3.71 -0.71
N ILE A 129 -1.67 5.00 -0.64
CA ILE A 129 -2.71 5.53 0.26
C ILE A 129 -4.06 4.88 -0.06
N ILE A 130 -4.44 4.83 -1.33
CA ILE A 130 -5.69 4.19 -1.79
C ILE A 130 -5.70 2.71 -1.40
N SER A 131 -4.56 2.03 -1.48
CA SER A 131 -4.48 0.60 -1.12
C SER A 131 -4.78 0.30 0.34
N GLU A 132 -4.42 1.19 1.27
CA GLU A 132 -4.69 1.03 2.70
C GLU A 132 -6.07 1.61 3.09
N LEU A 133 -6.57 2.60 2.33
CA LEU A 133 -7.92 3.14 2.50
C LEU A 133 -9.01 2.12 2.18
N GLN A 134 -8.76 1.16 1.30
CA GLN A 134 -9.74 0.13 0.93
C GLN A 134 -10.29 -0.59 2.18
N LEU A 135 -9.41 -1.15 3.02
CA LEU A 135 -9.85 -1.85 4.23
C LEU A 135 -10.54 -0.89 5.22
N THR A 136 -9.98 0.30 5.40
CA THR A 136 -10.57 1.33 6.27
C THR A 136 -12.00 1.68 5.86
N ALA A 137 -12.24 1.85 4.57
CA ALA A 137 -13.56 2.13 4.01
C ALA A 137 -14.54 0.96 4.26
N PHE A 138 -14.09 -0.29 4.05
CA PHE A 138 -14.90 -1.47 4.37
C PHE A 138 -15.25 -1.54 5.86
N THR A 139 -14.30 -1.31 6.76
CA THR A 139 -14.56 -1.28 8.20
C THR A 139 -15.55 -0.18 8.58
N ALA A 140 -15.41 1.02 8.01
CA ALA A 140 -16.32 2.13 8.26
C ALA A 140 -17.75 1.79 7.81
N LEU A 141 -17.91 1.20 6.62
CA LEU A 141 -19.22 0.73 6.12
C LEU A 141 -19.81 -0.37 7.01
N ALA A 142 -18.98 -1.32 7.47
CA ALA A 142 -19.42 -2.37 8.38
C ALA A 142 -19.91 -1.81 9.72
N ILE A 143 -19.22 -0.80 10.29
CA ILE A 143 -19.64 -0.13 11.52
C ILE A 143 -20.98 0.59 11.31
N LEU A 144 -21.15 1.33 10.21
CA LEU A 144 -22.42 2.01 9.89
C LEU A 144 -23.57 1.01 9.74
N TYR A 145 -23.31 -0.13 9.10
CA TYR A 145 -24.29 -1.22 8.97
C TYR A 145 -24.68 -1.83 10.32
N LEU A 146 -23.72 -2.07 11.22
CA LEU A 146 -23.98 -2.56 12.57
C LEU A 146 -24.79 -1.56 13.40
N LEU A 147 -24.49 -0.26 13.29
CA LEU A 147 -25.23 0.79 13.99
C LEU A 147 -26.69 0.90 13.53
N SER A 148 -26.98 0.58 12.27
CA SER A 148 -28.35 0.55 11.74
C SER A 148 -29.11 -0.74 12.07
N ASN A 149 -28.43 -1.80 12.50
CA ASN A 149 -29.03 -3.11 12.80
C ASN A 149 -28.59 -3.63 14.19
N PRO A 150 -29.17 -3.09 15.29
CA PRO A 150 -28.73 -3.38 16.65
C PRO A 150 -28.88 -4.85 17.09
N ILE A 151 -29.66 -5.67 16.37
CA ILE A 151 -29.76 -7.11 16.65
C ILE A 151 -28.44 -7.84 16.31
N MET A 152 -27.64 -7.30 15.38
CA MET A 152 -26.34 -7.84 14.95
C MET A 152 -25.16 -7.33 15.81
N SER A 153 -25.43 -6.52 16.83
CA SER A 153 -24.42 -5.82 17.64
C SER A 153 -23.56 -6.72 18.53
N PHE A 154 -23.87 -8.02 18.65
CA PHE A 154 -23.04 -8.96 19.41
C PHE A 154 -21.72 -9.35 18.73
N VAL A 155 -21.51 -8.93 17.47
CA VAL A 155 -20.29 -9.23 16.69
C VAL A 155 -19.61 -7.92 16.27
N TYR A 156 -19.25 -7.07 17.24
CA TYR A 156 -18.39 -5.93 16.95
C TYR A 156 -16.97 -6.43 16.66
N ILE A 157 -16.49 -6.20 15.43
CA ILE A 157 -15.12 -6.49 15.04
C ILE A 157 -14.44 -5.15 14.80
N ILE A 158 -13.39 -4.86 15.57
CA ILE A 158 -12.57 -3.68 15.33
C ILE A 158 -11.42 -4.13 14.42
N ALA A 159 -11.52 -3.81 13.13
CA ALA A 159 -10.49 -4.10 12.14
C ALA A 159 -9.59 -2.88 11.92
N VAL A 160 -8.32 -2.99 12.33
CA VAL A 160 -7.30 -1.95 12.17
C VAL A 160 -6.37 -2.34 11.01
N PRO A 161 -6.28 -1.55 9.92
CA PRO A 161 -5.34 -1.81 8.83
C PRO A 161 -3.90 -1.71 9.32
N ILE A 162 -3.01 -2.54 8.79
CA ILE A 162 -1.58 -2.52 9.08
C ILE A 162 -0.84 -2.04 7.82
N PRO A 163 -0.46 -0.75 7.71
CA PRO A 163 -0.01 -0.12 6.48
C PRO A 163 1.47 -0.41 6.13
N ILE A 164 1.92 -1.65 6.32
CA ILE A 164 3.32 -2.05 6.08
C ILE A 164 3.75 -1.78 4.63
N PRO A 165 2.98 -2.17 3.59
CA PRO A 165 3.37 -1.89 2.22
C PRO A 165 3.49 -0.38 1.97
N LEU A 166 2.51 0.43 2.39
CA LEU A 166 2.56 1.87 2.21
C LEU A 166 3.81 2.49 2.86
N LEU A 167 4.11 2.13 4.11
CA LEU A 167 5.27 2.66 4.83
C LEU A 167 6.58 2.27 4.14
N LEU A 168 6.77 0.98 3.82
CA LEU A 168 7.99 0.49 3.19
C LEU A 168 8.15 1.00 1.76
N GLY A 169 7.07 1.00 0.97
CA GLY A 169 7.08 1.52 -0.39
C GLY A 169 7.40 3.01 -0.42
N THR A 170 6.88 3.79 0.51
CA THR A 170 7.24 5.20 0.68
C THR A 170 8.72 5.33 1.03
N VAL A 171 9.21 4.60 2.04
CA VAL A 171 10.64 4.60 2.42
C VAL A 171 11.54 4.28 1.21
N PHE A 172 11.17 3.28 0.39
CA PHE A 172 11.92 2.96 -0.82
C PHE A 172 11.93 4.12 -1.82
N ILE A 173 10.79 4.74 -2.10
CA ILE A 173 10.68 5.91 -2.99
C ILE A 173 11.59 7.06 -2.52
N TRP A 174 11.72 7.26 -1.20
CA TRP A 174 12.54 8.33 -0.63
C TRP A 174 14.04 8.00 -0.65
N LEU A 175 14.42 6.74 -0.39
CA LEU A 175 15.81 6.34 -0.23
C LEU A 175 16.48 5.90 -1.54
N VAL A 176 15.70 5.36 -2.48
CA VAL A 176 16.22 4.82 -3.74
C VAL A 176 15.83 5.76 -4.88
N PRO A 177 16.81 6.47 -5.47
CA PRO A 177 16.52 7.34 -6.61
C PRO A 177 16.05 6.52 -7.81
N VAL A 178 15.21 7.13 -8.64
CA VAL A 178 14.81 6.57 -9.94
C VAL A 178 16.09 6.46 -10.80
N PRO A 179 16.33 5.33 -11.47
CA PRO A 179 17.40 5.25 -12.47
C PRO A 179 17.23 6.40 -13.46
N GLU A 180 18.31 7.13 -13.77
CA GLU A 180 18.27 8.18 -14.78
C GLU A 180 17.58 7.65 -16.03
N LEU A 181 16.49 8.32 -16.41
CA LEU A 181 15.70 7.87 -17.54
C LEU A 181 16.49 8.13 -18.81
N ALA A 182 16.73 7.05 -19.56
CA ALA A 182 17.28 7.16 -20.91
C ALA A 182 16.36 7.93 -21.87
N VAL A 183 15.12 8.23 -21.47
CA VAL A 183 14.15 8.96 -22.29
C VAL A 183 13.86 10.31 -21.63
N PRO A 184 14.19 11.44 -22.27
CA PRO A 184 13.85 12.75 -21.76
C PRO A 184 12.33 12.86 -21.73
N TRP A 185 11.78 13.28 -20.58
CA TRP A 185 10.36 13.55 -20.31
C TRP A 185 9.70 14.60 -21.23
N LYS A 186 10.33 14.97 -22.34
CA LYS A 186 9.93 16.10 -23.17
C LYS A 186 8.79 15.79 -24.15
N GLU A 187 8.28 14.56 -24.18
CA GLU A 187 7.24 14.15 -25.15
C GLU A 187 6.02 13.46 -24.51
N LEU A 188 5.96 13.36 -23.19
CA LEU A 188 4.74 12.97 -22.47
C LEU A 188 4.19 14.23 -21.78
N ASP A 189 3.91 15.23 -22.61
CA ASP A 189 2.84 16.18 -22.27
C ASP A 189 1.57 15.32 -22.14
N ASP A 190 1.26 14.96 -20.90
CA ASP A 190 -0.13 14.86 -20.49
C ASP A 190 -0.83 16.12 -21.05
N THR A 191 -2.02 15.97 -21.63
CA THR A 191 -2.90 17.03 -22.19
C THR A 191 -2.57 17.61 -23.58
N LYS A 192 -2.59 16.77 -24.62
CA LYS A 192 -3.54 17.07 -25.71
C LYS A 192 -4.71 16.13 -25.53
N ASP A 193 -5.74 16.65 -24.88
CA ASP A 193 -6.95 15.91 -24.73
C ASP A 193 -7.56 15.67 -26.12
N TRP A 194 -7.93 14.43 -26.44
CA TRP A 194 -8.44 14.06 -27.76
C TRP A 194 -9.69 14.87 -28.19
N TRP A 195 -10.37 15.52 -27.24
CA TRP A 195 -11.51 16.41 -27.49
C TRP A 195 -11.12 17.80 -28.01
N GLU A 196 -9.87 18.24 -27.87
CA GLU A 196 -9.42 19.52 -28.42
C GLU A 196 -9.15 19.44 -29.93
N GLU A 197 -8.67 18.28 -30.42
CA GLU A 197 -8.40 18.06 -31.85
C GLU A 197 -9.67 18.03 -32.72
N GLU A 198 -10.79 17.54 -32.20
CA GLU A 198 -12.07 17.59 -32.94
C GLU A 198 -12.64 19.02 -33.03
N SER A 199 -12.36 19.87 -32.05
CA SER A 199 -12.90 21.24 -32.02
C SER A 199 -12.23 22.17 -33.04
N GLU A 200 -10.92 21.99 -33.27
CA GLU A 200 -10.16 22.78 -34.26
C GLU A 200 -10.48 22.33 -35.69
N ALA A 201 -10.61 21.02 -35.93
CA ALA A 201 -10.97 20.48 -37.24
C ALA A 201 -12.36 20.93 -37.73
N HIS A 202 -13.32 21.16 -36.81
CA HIS A 202 -14.64 21.67 -37.15
C HIS A 202 -14.69 23.20 -37.33
N ALA A 203 -13.79 23.95 -36.69
CA ALA A 203 -13.74 25.40 -36.83
C ALA A 203 -13.20 25.82 -38.22
N GLU A 204 -12.22 25.10 -38.76
CA GLU A 204 -11.59 25.42 -40.04
C GLU A 204 -12.54 25.25 -41.24
N VAL A 205 -13.41 24.22 -41.21
CA VAL A 205 -14.43 23.96 -42.25
C VAL A 205 -15.49 25.07 -42.35
N ILE A 206 -15.71 25.84 -41.27
CA ILE A 206 -16.72 26.91 -41.25
C ILE A 206 -16.18 28.21 -41.88
N PHE A 207 -14.86 28.42 -41.89
CA PHE A 207 -14.26 29.66 -42.40
C PHE A 207 -13.90 29.63 -43.89
N GLU A 208 -13.74 28.46 -44.53
CA GLU A 208 -13.52 28.37 -45.98
C GLU A 208 -14.81 28.39 -46.83
N GLY A 209 -15.98 28.42 -46.17
CA GLY A 209 -17.30 28.31 -46.81
C GLY A 209 -18.08 29.61 -47.01
N ASN A 210 -17.49 30.79 -46.76
CA ASN A 210 -18.14 32.11 -46.92
C ASN A 210 -17.35 33.05 -47.85
#